data_AF-A0A1G5Q500-F1
#
_entry.id   AF-A0A1G5Q500-F1
#
_cell.length_a   1.000
_cell.length_b   1.000
_cell.length_c   1.000
_cell.angle_alpha   90.00
_cell.angle_beta   90.00
_cell.angle_gamma   90.00
#
_symmetry.space_group_name_H-M   'P 1'
#
loop_
_entity.id
_entity.type
_entity.pdbx_description
1 polymer ?
#
loop_
_entity_poly.entity_id
_entity_poly.type
_entity_poly.pdbx_seq_one_letter_code
_entity_poly.pdbx_strand_id
1 'polypeptide(L)'
;MTDRPETWHDRHKASLTKGQRAADIMRNGMGSWPFVGSFILFMMIWAAINTWALLANAWDPYPYILLNLLLSMLAGLQGAILLIAAKRQDAIAAVMAQHDYDTNTKAKEEIELLITINREQLAILQELKKISTS
;
A
#
# COMPACT_ATOMS: atom_id res chain seq x y z
N MET A 1 -25.06 15.51 -25.87
CA MET A 1 -24.15 14.35 -25.89
C MET A 1 -22.82 14.85 -25.37
N THR A 2 -22.56 14.68 -24.08
CA THR A 2 -21.36 15.24 -23.43
C THR A 2 -20.36 14.11 -23.31
N ASP A 3 -19.48 14.01 -24.31
CA ASP A 3 -18.40 13.03 -24.34
C ASP A 3 -17.32 13.49 -23.36
N ARG A 4 -17.38 12.98 -22.12
CA ARG A 4 -16.35 13.22 -21.12
C ARG A 4 -15.16 12.32 -21.48
N PRO A 5 -13.94 12.86 -21.66
CA PRO A 5 -12.79 12.05 -22.00
C PRO A 5 -12.57 11.01 -20.89
N GLU A 6 -12.61 9.73 -21.25
CA GLU A 6 -12.36 8.63 -20.32
C GLU A 6 -10.99 8.81 -19.66
N THR A 7 -11.01 9.08 -18.36
CA THR A 7 -9.82 9.22 -17.54
C THR A 7 -9.08 7.88 -17.44
N TRP A 8 -7.73 7.91 -17.37
CA TRP A 8 -6.92 6.68 -17.30
C TRP A 8 -7.28 5.76 -16.11
N HIS A 9 -7.91 6.35 -15.08
CA HIS A 9 -8.47 5.67 -13.91
C HIS A 9 -9.58 4.66 -14.25
N ASP A 10 -10.36 4.91 -15.30
CA ASP A 10 -11.46 4.02 -15.71
C ASP A 10 -10.95 2.81 -16.50
N ARG A 11 -9.90 3.00 -17.31
CA ARG A 11 -9.24 1.90 -18.04
C ARG A 11 -8.49 0.93 -17.12
N HIS A 12 -7.94 1.41 -16.00
CA HIS A 12 -7.28 0.55 -15.00
C HIS A 12 -8.25 -0.30 -14.18
N LYS A 13 -9.52 0.11 -14.03
CA LYS A 13 -10.53 -0.72 -13.36
C LYS A 13 -11.00 -1.89 -14.23
N ALA A 14 -10.92 -1.75 -15.56
CA ALA A 14 -11.35 -2.78 -16.51
C ALA A 14 -10.30 -3.88 -16.75
N SER A 15 -9.02 -3.63 -16.44
CA SER A 15 -7.93 -4.61 -16.57
C SER A 15 -7.54 -5.31 -15.26
N LEU A 16 -8.31 -5.14 -14.19
CA LEU A 16 -8.10 -5.91 -12.96
C LEU A 16 -8.59 -7.34 -13.21
N THR A 17 -7.64 -8.27 -13.35
CA THR A 17 -7.94 -9.70 -13.35
C THR A 17 -8.79 -10.06 -12.13
N LYS A 18 -9.67 -11.06 -12.23
CA LYS A 18 -10.54 -11.50 -11.11
C LYS A 18 -9.73 -11.73 -9.82
N GLY A 19 -8.45 -12.13 -9.94
CA GLY A 19 -7.51 -12.27 -8.84
C GLY A 19 -7.09 -10.95 -8.17
N GLN A 20 -6.86 -9.87 -8.93
CA GLN A 20 -6.52 -8.56 -8.35
C GLN A 20 -7.70 -7.94 -7.58
N ARG A 21 -8.95 -8.12 -8.07
CA ARG A 21 -10.15 -7.72 -7.31
C ARG A 21 -10.31 -8.52 -6.01
N ALA A 22 -10.03 -9.82 -6.03
CA ALA A 22 -10.04 -10.65 -4.84
C ALA A 22 -8.94 -10.26 -3.85
N ALA A 23 -7.74 -9.95 -4.34
CA ALA A 23 -6.62 -9.47 -3.53
C ALA A 23 -6.92 -8.12 -2.86
N ASP A 24 -7.58 -7.18 -3.56
CA ASP A 24 -7.97 -5.90 -2.96
C ASP A 24 -9.06 -6.03 -1.89
N ILE A 25 -10.04 -6.93 -2.11
CA ILE A 25 -11.06 -7.25 -1.10
C ILE A 25 -10.41 -7.91 0.12
N MET A 26 -9.47 -8.85 -0.11
CA MET A 26 -8.72 -9.52 0.94
C MET A 26 -7.84 -8.53 1.69
N ARG A 27 -7.08 -7.64 1.03
CA ARG A 27 -6.24 -6.61 1.66
C ARG A 27 -7.07 -5.66 2.53
N ASN A 28 -8.23 -5.22 2.04
CA ASN A 28 -9.11 -4.31 2.79
C ASN A 28 -9.83 -4.99 3.96
N GLY A 29 -10.26 -6.24 3.80
CA GLY A 29 -10.94 -7.01 4.84
C GLY A 29 -9.98 -7.51 5.92
N MET A 30 -8.83 -8.05 5.52
CA MET A 30 -7.89 -8.79 6.37
C MET A 30 -6.95 -7.86 7.17
N GLY A 31 -6.82 -6.59 6.77
CA GLY A 31 -6.11 -5.53 7.50
C GLY A 31 -7.01 -4.66 8.39
N SER A 32 -8.11 -5.20 8.90
CA SER A 32 -9.11 -4.48 9.71
C SER A 32 -9.25 -5.10 11.11
N TRP A 33 -9.48 -4.27 12.13
CA TRP A 33 -9.78 -4.72 13.50
C TRP A 33 -10.88 -5.79 13.61
N PRO A 34 -11.99 -5.77 12.84
CA PRO A 34 -12.98 -6.85 12.88
C PRO A 34 -12.47 -8.19 12.34
N PHE A 35 -11.50 -8.22 11.42
CA PHE A 35 -10.89 -9.48 10.98
C PHE A 35 -10.11 -10.15 12.11
N VAL A 36 -9.32 -9.37 12.86
CA VAL A 36 -8.61 -9.86 14.05
C VAL A 36 -9.60 -10.44 15.07
N GLY A 37 -10.72 -9.74 15.32
CA GLY A 37 -11.78 -10.24 16.20
C GLY A 37 -12.41 -11.54 15.69
N SER A 38 -12.69 -11.65 14.39
CA SER A 38 -13.23 -12.88 13.79
C SER A 38 -12.25 -14.06 13.87
N PHE A 39 -10.94 -13.80 13.73
CA PHE A 39 -9.90 -14.81 13.85
C PHE A 39 -9.78 -15.32 15.29
N ILE A 40 -9.82 -14.41 16.28
CA ILE A 40 -9.85 -14.78 17.70
C ILE A 40 -11.10 -15.58 18.03
N LEU A 41 -12.27 -15.19 17.52
CA LEU A 41 -13.52 -15.93 17.73
C LEU A 41 -13.47 -17.34 17.12
N PHE A 42 -12.99 -17.46 15.88
CA PHE A 42 -12.79 -18.75 15.23
C PHE A 42 -11.82 -19.63 16.03
N MET A 43 -10.73 -19.05 16.53
CA MET A 43 -9.77 -19.76 17.39
C MET A 43 -10.38 -20.23 18.71
N MET A 44 -11.22 -19.42 19.35
CA MET A 44 -11.94 -19.82 20.58
C MET A 44 -12.87 -21.01 20.32
N ILE A 45 -13.63 -20.97 19.22
CA ILE A 45 -14.51 -22.07 18.81
C ILE A 45 -13.69 -23.33 18.53
N TRP A 46 -12.58 -23.19 17.79
CA TRP A 46 -11.72 -24.31 17.44
C TRP A 46 -11.04 -24.93 18.67
N ALA A 47 -10.54 -24.10 19.58
CA ALA A 47 -9.98 -24.54 20.85
C ALA A 47 -11.02 -25.30 21.68
N ALA A 48 -12.26 -24.80 21.78
CA ALA A 48 -13.33 -25.48 22.52
C ALA A 48 -13.68 -26.86 21.93
N ILE A 49 -13.78 -26.97 20.59
CA ILE A 49 -14.00 -28.25 19.90
C ILE A 49 -12.85 -29.22 20.18
N ASN A 50 -11.61 -28.73 20.09
CA ASN A 50 -10.43 -29.55 20.30
C ASN A 50 -10.31 -30.01 21.75
N THR A 51 -10.59 -29.13 22.72
CA THR A 51 -10.63 -29.47 24.15
C THR A 51 -11.73 -30.48 24.46
N TRP A 52 -12.93 -30.36 23.86
CA TRP A 52 -13.98 -31.37 24.02
C TRP A 52 -13.53 -32.73 23.45
N ALA A 53 -12.98 -32.76 22.25
CA ALA A 53 -12.49 -33.99 21.62
C ALA A 53 -11.36 -34.67 22.43
N LEU A 54 -10.46 -33.89 23.03
CA LEU A 54 -9.37 -34.40 23.88
C LEU A 54 -9.80 -34.74 25.31
N LEU A 55 -10.88 -34.16 25.85
CA LEU A 55 -11.40 -34.58 27.16
C LEU A 55 -11.91 -36.04 27.13
N ALA A 56 -12.24 -36.58 25.95
CA ALA A 56 -12.71 -37.94 25.77
C ALA A 56 -11.59 -39.01 25.75
N ASN A 57 -10.32 -38.63 25.54
CA ASN A 57 -9.18 -39.55 25.53
C ASN A 57 -7.92 -38.83 26.05
N ALA A 58 -7.22 -39.45 27.02
CA ALA A 58 -5.97 -39.06 27.71
C ALA A 58 -5.27 -37.74 27.29
N TRP A 59 -4.83 -36.96 28.28
CA TRP A 59 -4.19 -35.65 28.10
C TRP A 59 -2.89 -35.72 27.27
N ASP A 60 -3.04 -35.39 25.96
CA ASP A 60 -2.05 -35.22 24.86
C ASP A 60 -1.08 -36.39 24.53
N PRO A 61 -1.55 -37.46 23.87
CA PRO A 61 -0.72 -38.48 23.24
C PRO A 61 -0.23 -38.02 21.86
N TYR A 62 0.88 -38.60 21.39
CA TYR A 62 1.41 -38.40 20.04
C TYR A 62 0.30 -38.63 18.98
N PRO A 63 0.02 -37.72 18.01
CA PRO A 63 0.80 -36.57 17.54
C PRO A 63 0.28 -35.23 18.11
N TYR A 64 1.00 -34.66 19.08
CA TYR A 64 0.72 -33.41 19.83
C TYR A 64 -0.26 -32.42 19.15
N ILE A 65 -1.57 -32.63 19.35
CA ILE A 65 -2.60 -31.86 18.65
C ILE A 65 -2.56 -30.40 19.12
N LEU A 66 -2.28 -30.19 20.42
CA LEU A 66 -2.24 -28.87 21.04
C LEU A 66 -1.05 -28.06 20.55
N LEU A 67 0.11 -28.71 20.41
CA LEU A 67 1.32 -28.07 19.88
C LEU A 67 1.11 -27.65 18.42
N ASN A 68 0.55 -28.52 17.58
CA ASN A 68 0.27 -28.19 16.17
C ASN A 68 -0.77 -27.07 16.03
N LEU A 69 -1.78 -27.03 16.91
CA LEU A 69 -2.74 -25.94 16.93
C LEU A 69 -2.03 -24.62 17.30
N LEU A 70 -1.22 -24.61 18.36
CA LEU A 70 -0.49 -23.43 18.81
C LEU A 70 0.48 -22.91 17.74
N LEU A 71 1.20 -23.80 17.04
CA LEU A 71 2.07 -23.45 15.92
C LEU A 71 1.28 -22.86 14.74
N SER A 72 0.11 -23.42 14.43
CA SER A 72 -0.79 -22.89 13.39
C SER A 72 -1.35 -21.52 13.78
N MET A 73 -1.64 -21.29 15.06
CA MET A 73 -2.04 -19.95 15.57
C MET A 73 -0.92 -18.93 15.38
N LEU A 74 0.32 -19.33 15.70
CA LEU A 74 1.49 -18.46 15.59
C LEU A 74 1.72 -18.04 14.14
N ALA A 75 1.60 -18.97 13.19
CA ALA A 75 1.68 -18.70 11.76
C ALA A 75 0.55 -17.78 11.26
N GLY A 76 -0.69 -17.99 11.72
CA GLY A 76 -1.83 -17.14 11.35
C GLY A 76 -1.69 -15.71 11.87
N LEU A 77 -1.24 -15.54 13.12
CA LEU A 77 -0.94 -14.24 13.70
C LEU A 77 0.17 -13.51 12.94
N GLN A 78 1.22 -14.23 12.53
CA GLN A 78 2.27 -13.68 11.68
C GLN A 78 1.72 -13.14 10.35
N GLY A 79 0.82 -13.88 9.69
CA GLY A 79 0.15 -13.43 8.46
C GLY A 79 -0.67 -12.16 8.67
N ALA A 80 -1.44 -12.08 9.76
CA ALA A 80 -2.24 -10.90 10.07
C ALA A 80 -1.37 -9.66 10.35
N ILE A 81 -0.30 -9.82 11.14
CA ILE A 81 0.65 -8.73 11.43
C ILE A 81 1.31 -8.25 10.14
N LEU A 82 1.73 -9.15 9.25
CA LEU A 82 2.31 -8.81 7.95
C LEU A 82 1.34 -7.96 7.12
N LEU A 83 0.06 -8.34 7.05
CA LEU A 83 -0.94 -7.59 6.30
C LEU A 83 -1.23 -6.21 6.89
N ILE A 84 -1.29 -6.09 8.21
CA ILE A 84 -1.48 -4.80 8.88
C ILE A 84 -0.27 -3.89 8.64
N ALA A 85 0.94 -4.44 8.74
CA ALA A 85 2.17 -3.72 8.43
C ALA A 85 2.21 -3.23 6.98
N ALA A 86 1.84 -4.10 6.03
CA ALA A 86 1.75 -3.75 4.61
C ALA A 86 0.77 -2.61 4.37
N LYS A 87 -0.46 -2.69 4.92
CA LYS A 87 -1.47 -1.63 4.78
C LYS A 87 -0.99 -0.28 5.32
N ARG A 88 -0.26 -0.28 6.44
CA ARG A 88 0.33 0.96 6.99
C ARG A 88 1.43 1.52 6.09
N GLN A 89 2.30 0.67 5.56
CA GLN A 89 3.37 1.11 4.64
C GLN A 89 2.80 1.68 3.34
N ASP A 90 1.76 1.03 2.76
CA ASP A 90 1.08 1.54 1.57
C ASP A 90 0.49 2.94 1.79
N ALA A 91 -0.10 3.19 2.96
CA ALA A 91 -0.67 4.50 3.30
C ALA A 91 0.42 5.58 3.42
N ILE A 92 1.56 5.25 4.05
CA ILE A 92 2.70 6.18 4.15
C ILE A 92 3.28 6.46 2.76
N ALA A 93 3.45 5.42 1.94
CA ALA A 93 3.97 5.55 0.59
C ALA A 93 3.08 6.44 -0.29
N ALA A 94 1.75 6.35 -0.14
CA ALA A 94 0.82 7.21 -0.86
C ALA A 94 0.97 8.70 -0.48
N VAL A 95 1.11 9.00 0.81
CA VAL A 95 1.33 10.38 1.29
C VAL A 95 2.68 10.91 0.82
N MET A 96 3.74 10.09 0.90
CA MET A 96 5.06 10.47 0.45
C MET A 96 5.07 10.76 -1.07
N ALA A 97 4.41 9.92 -1.86
CA ALA A 97 4.28 10.12 -3.30
C ALA A 97 3.58 11.45 -3.66
N GLN A 98 2.56 11.85 -2.91
CA GLN A 98 1.91 13.15 -3.10
C GLN A 98 2.86 14.30 -2.76
N HIS A 99 3.58 14.21 -1.64
CA HIS A 99 4.54 15.24 -1.23
C HIS A 99 5.69 15.39 -2.23
N ASP A 100 6.21 14.26 -2.73
CA ASP A 100 7.24 14.24 -3.76
C ASP A 100 6.74 14.85 -5.08
N TYR A 101 5.48 14.57 -5.45
CA TYR A 101 4.85 15.18 -6.62
C TYR A 101 4.75 16.72 -6.50
N ASP A 102 4.28 17.21 -5.36
CA ASP A 102 4.12 18.65 -5.12
C ASP A 102 5.48 19.36 -5.10
N THR A 103 6.47 18.75 -4.45
CA THR A 103 7.85 19.28 -4.39
C THR A 103 8.49 19.32 -5.77
N ASN A 104 8.35 18.24 -6.55
CA ASN A 104 8.90 18.15 -7.89
C ASN A 104 8.22 19.15 -8.85
N THR A 105 6.92 19.41 -8.68
CA THR A 105 6.20 20.40 -9.49
C THR A 105 6.71 21.82 -9.19
N LYS A 106 6.86 22.18 -7.91
CA LYS A 106 7.45 23.48 -7.53
C LYS A 106 8.90 23.62 -8.01
N ALA A 107 9.70 22.56 -7.87
CA ALA A 107 11.07 22.57 -8.36
C ALA A 107 11.14 22.79 -9.88
N LYS A 108 10.20 22.22 -10.65
CA LYS A 108 10.09 22.49 -12.09
C LYS A 108 9.80 23.96 -12.38
N GLU A 109 8.83 24.56 -11.68
CA GLU A 109 8.50 25.99 -11.83
C GLU A 109 9.71 26.89 -11.53
N GLU A 110 10.43 26.60 -10.44
CA GLU A 110 11.66 27.33 -10.08
C GLU A 110 12.75 27.19 -11.14
N ILE A 111 12.95 25.98 -11.68
CA ILE A 111 13.92 25.72 -12.76
C ILE A 111 13.53 26.50 -14.03
N GLU A 112 12.26 26.51 -14.41
CA GLU A 112 11.77 27.26 -15.58
C GLU A 112 12.00 28.76 -15.43
N LEU A 113 11.77 29.30 -14.23
CA LEU A 113 12.03 30.70 -13.90
C LEU A 113 13.53 31.02 -14.00
N LEU A 114 14.40 30.17 -13.45
CA LEU A 114 15.85 30.34 -13.54
C LEU A 114 16.34 30.29 -14.99
N ILE A 115 15.81 29.38 -15.82
CA ILE A 115 16.13 29.30 -17.24
C ILE A 115 15.71 30.58 -17.96
N THR A 116 14.55 31.12 -17.63
CA THR A 116 14.04 32.36 -18.23
C THR A 116 14.96 33.54 -17.91
N ILE A 117 15.32 33.72 -16.63
CA ILE A 117 16.26 34.77 -16.21
C ILE A 117 17.62 34.59 -16.90
N ASN A 118 18.13 33.36 -16.99
CA ASN A 118 19.41 33.10 -17.65
C ASN A 118 19.37 33.48 -19.13
N ARG A 119 18.27 33.18 -19.83
CA ARG A 119 18.07 33.60 -21.24
C ARG A 119 18.04 35.12 -21.38
N GLU A 120 17.37 35.83 -20.48
CA GLU A 120 17.34 37.29 -20.47
C GLU A 120 18.75 37.87 -20.24
N GLN A 121 19.50 37.34 -19.28
CA GLN A 121 20.90 37.73 -19.03
C GLN A 121 21.78 37.53 -20.26
N LEU A 122 21.64 36.39 -20.96
CA LEU A 122 22.38 36.12 -22.19
C LEU A 122 22.03 37.10 -23.30
N ALA A 123 20.76 37.50 -23.43
CA ALA A 123 20.35 38.49 -24.42
C ALA A 123 21.00 39.86 -24.16
N ILE A 124 20.99 40.33 -22.91
CA ILE A 124 21.64 41.58 -22.50
C ILE A 124 23.16 41.53 -22.79
N LEU A 125 23.83 40.43 -22.44
CA LEU A 125 25.26 40.26 -22.71
C LEU A 125 25.58 40.30 -24.22
N GLN A 126 24.71 39.74 -25.05
CA GLN A 126 24.86 39.79 -26.51
C GLN A 126 24.69 41.22 -27.06
N GLU A 127 23.75 42.00 -26.53
CA GLU A 127 23.59 43.42 -26.90
C GLU A 127 24.80 44.25 -26.50
N LEU A 128 25.29 44.11 -25.27
CA LEU A 128 26.50 44.80 -24.81
C LEU A 128 27.72 44.48 -25.68
N LYS A 129 27.88 43.21 -26.07
CA LYS A 129 28.96 42.80 -26.98
C LYS A 129 28.81 43.49 -28.34
N LYS A 130 27.60 43.54 -28.93
CA LYS A 130 27.38 44.21 -30.22
C LYS A 130 27.73 45.70 -30.16
N ILE A 131 27.36 46.39 -29.07
CA ILE A 131 27.68 47.81 -28.87
C ILE A 131 29.20 48.02 -28.73
N SER A 132 29.89 47.16 -27.99
CA SER A 132 31.35 47.27 -27.80
C SER A 132 32.18 46.90 -29.02
N THR A 133 31.62 46.15 -29.97
CA THR A 133 32.32 45.71 -31.19
C THR A 133 31.95 46.54 -32.43
N SER A 134 31.05 47.53 -32.29
CA SER A 134 30.74 48.55 -33.30
C SER A 134 31.50 49.84 -33.00
#